data_AF-A0A0F9RCI8-F1
#
_entry.id   AF-A0A0F9RCI8-F1
#
_cell.length_a   1.000
_cell.length_b   1.000
_cell.length_c   1.000
_cell.angle_alpha   90.00
_cell.angle_beta   90.00
_cell.angle_gamma   90.00
#
_symmetry.space_group_name_H-M   'P 1'
#
loop_
_entity.id
_entity.type
_entity.pdbx_description
1 polymer ?
#
loop_
_entity_poly.entity_id
_entity_poly.type
_entity_poly.pdbx_seq_one_letter_code
_entity_poly.pdbx_strand_id
1 'polypeptide(L)'
;MSGIGIFMGIFVLVIVGIALFQASAQNIGEASDLTAIANQSIAAVVNDTAQFLTNMRSLSSIVVMNETGTRILTAANYTFTNNVINEGALSVRVVPSADINHTNAWRISGTAQPLTYIDDSGARSVASLIIIFFALAIGVVALVPVLRSGVMNMVGK
;
A
#
# COMPACT_ATOMS: atom_id res chain seq x y z
N MET A 1 30.71 26.80 19.15
CA MET A 1 30.73 25.95 17.93
C MET A 1 30.86 26.87 16.73
N SER A 2 31.88 26.66 15.89
CA SER A 2 32.06 27.45 14.64
C SER A 2 30.77 27.42 13.82
N GLY A 3 30.36 28.55 13.23
CA GLY A 3 29.15 28.65 12.41
C GLY A 3 29.09 27.58 11.30
N ILE A 4 30.26 27.18 10.79
CA ILE A 4 30.43 26.09 9.82
C ILE A 4 29.98 24.74 10.40
N GLY A 5 30.30 24.45 11.67
CA GLY A 5 29.89 23.21 12.33
C GLY A 5 28.37 23.12 12.55
N ILE A 6 27.72 24.25 12.80
CA ILE A 6 26.25 24.31 12.94
C ILE A 6 25.58 24.13 11.56
N PHE A 7 26.08 24.81 10.53
CA PHE A 7 25.58 24.65 9.16
C PHE A 7 25.74 23.22 8.64
N MET A 8 26.92 22.62 8.84
CA MET A 8 27.17 21.22 8.48
C MET A 8 26.27 20.25 9.25
N GLY A 9 26.06 20.47 10.55
CA GLY A 9 25.17 19.65 11.37
C GLY A 9 23.71 19.69 10.89
N ILE A 10 23.20 20.89 10.55
CA ILE A 10 21.84 21.06 10.03
C ILE A 10 21.71 20.42 8.65
N PHE A 11 22.71 20.57 7.78
CA PHE A 11 22.71 19.98 6.44
C PHE A 11 22.62 18.45 6.48
N VAL A 12 23.44 17.80 7.31
CA VAL A 12 23.40 16.35 7.51
C VAL A 12 22.04 15.91 8.07
N LEU A 13 21.51 16.65 9.05
CA LEU A 13 20.21 16.32 9.66
C LEU A 13 19.07 16.42 8.64
N VAL A 14 19.08 17.42 7.75
CA VAL A 14 18.08 17.54 6.68
C VAL A 14 18.18 16.37 5.69
N ILE A 15 19.39 15.98 5.27
CA ILE A 15 19.58 14.84 4.35
C ILE A 15 19.07 13.54 4.98
N VAL A 16 19.47 13.26 6.21
CA VAL A 16 19.02 12.05 6.93
C VAL A 16 17.51 12.10 7.15
N GLY A 17 16.96 13.27 7.49
CA GLY A 17 15.52 13.49 7.64
C GLY A 17 14.74 13.19 6.35
N ILE A 18 15.23 13.64 5.19
CA ILE A 18 14.61 13.37 3.88
C ILE A 18 14.68 11.87 3.54
N ALA A 19 15.81 11.21 3.79
CA ALA A 19 15.95 9.78 3.52
C ALA A 19 14.98 8.94 4.38
N LEU A 20 14.88 9.26 5.67
CA LEU A 20 13.91 8.61 6.56
C LEU A 20 12.47 8.93 6.16
N PHE A 21 12.19 10.17 5.77
CA PHE A 21 10.87 10.57 5.26
C PHE A 21 10.45 9.76 4.05
N GLN A 22 11.35 9.60 3.06
CA GLN A 22 11.06 8.83 1.86
C GLN A 22 10.72 7.38 2.19
N ALA A 23 11.50 6.73 3.06
CA ALA A 23 11.25 5.35 3.47
C ALA A 23 9.92 5.21 4.25
N SER A 24 9.64 6.12 5.18
CA SER A 24 8.37 6.13 5.92
C SER A 24 7.17 6.38 5.01
N ALA A 25 7.29 7.30 4.05
CA ALA A 25 6.23 7.62 3.11
C ALA A 25 5.88 6.43 2.21
N GLN A 26 6.88 5.67 1.75
CA GLN A 26 6.67 4.45 0.98
C GLN A 26 5.89 3.40 1.80
N ASN A 27 6.34 3.12 3.03
CA ASN A 27 5.67 2.13 3.89
C ASN A 27 4.23 2.51 4.22
N ILE A 28 3.96 3.79 4.45
CA ILE A 28 2.60 4.30 4.71
C ILE A 28 1.74 4.20 3.45
N GLY A 29 2.29 4.52 2.27
CA GLY A 29 1.59 4.37 0.99
C GLY A 29 1.19 2.93 0.73
N GLU A 30 2.10 1.98 0.93
CA GLU A 30 1.81 0.54 0.81
C GLU A 30 0.73 0.07 1.80
N ALA A 31 0.64 0.71 2.98
CA ALA A 31 -0.35 0.41 4.00
C ALA A 31 -1.71 1.12 3.78
N SER A 32 -1.76 2.17 2.96
CA SER A 32 -2.97 2.93 2.67
C SER A 32 -3.61 2.63 1.31
N ASP A 33 -2.81 2.13 0.37
CA ASP A 33 -3.20 2.07 -1.04
C ASP A 33 -3.70 0.68 -1.43
N LEU A 34 -4.68 0.68 -2.34
CA LEU A 34 -5.17 -0.54 -2.97
C LEU A 34 -4.28 -0.87 -4.17
N THR A 35 -4.04 -2.16 -4.39
CA THR A 35 -3.29 -2.64 -5.55
C THR A 35 -4.25 -3.20 -6.60
N ALA A 36 -4.06 -2.82 -7.86
CA ALA A 36 -4.84 -3.42 -8.94
C ALA A 36 -4.28 -4.80 -9.28
N ILE A 37 -5.14 -5.80 -9.35
CA ILE A 37 -4.83 -7.10 -9.95
C ILE A 37 -5.46 -7.16 -11.34
N ALA A 38 -4.67 -7.57 -12.32
CA ALA A 38 -5.13 -7.68 -13.70
C ALA A 38 -4.75 -9.06 -14.25
N ASN A 39 -5.77 -9.79 -14.72
CA ASN A 39 -5.62 -11.10 -15.35
C ASN A 39 -4.81 -12.11 -14.52
N GLN A 40 -4.91 -12.06 -13.19
CA GLN A 40 -4.22 -13.02 -12.34
C GLN A 40 -4.84 -14.39 -12.57
N SER A 41 -4.03 -15.32 -13.08
CA SER A 41 -4.45 -16.67 -13.36
C SER A 41 -4.49 -17.48 -12.07
N ILE A 42 -5.63 -18.10 -11.80
CA ILE A 42 -5.73 -19.16 -10.79
C ILE A 42 -6.06 -20.46 -11.51
N ALA A 43 -5.31 -21.52 -11.21
CA ALA A 43 -5.58 -22.84 -11.76
C ALA A 43 -6.99 -23.25 -11.32
N ALA A 44 -7.87 -23.62 -12.25
CA ALA A 44 -9.18 -24.16 -11.96
C ALA A 44 -9.02 -25.60 -11.45
N VAL A 45 -8.43 -25.75 -10.26
CA VAL A 45 -8.37 -27.01 -9.55
C VAL A 45 -9.81 -27.32 -9.19
N VAL A 46 -10.40 -28.30 -9.87
CA VAL A 46 -11.66 -29.03 -9.61
C VAL A 46 -12.75 -28.24 -8.86
N ASN A 47 -13.95 -28.14 -9.43
CA ASN A 47 -15.12 -27.56 -8.76
C ASN A 47 -15.17 -27.90 -7.25
N ASP A 48 -15.52 -26.90 -6.44
CA ASP A 48 -15.56 -26.96 -4.97
C ASP A 48 -14.19 -27.07 -4.27
N THR A 49 -13.07 -27.05 -5.00
CA THR A 49 -11.74 -26.96 -4.40
C THR A 49 -11.37 -25.51 -4.11
N ALA A 50 -11.02 -25.24 -2.85
CA ALA A 50 -10.56 -23.93 -2.43
C ALA A 50 -9.19 -23.61 -3.05
N GLN A 51 -9.10 -22.45 -3.68
CA GLN A 51 -7.86 -21.84 -4.14
C GLN A 51 -7.60 -20.57 -3.34
N PHE A 52 -6.33 -20.24 -3.12
CA PHE A 52 -5.95 -19.10 -2.29
C PHE A 52 -5.12 -18.10 -3.08
N LEU A 53 -5.58 -16.86 -3.07
CA LEU A 53 -4.80 -15.72 -3.51
C LEU A 53 -3.95 -15.24 -2.34
N THR A 54 -2.64 -15.45 -2.45
CA THR A 54 -1.66 -15.06 -1.44
C THR A 54 -1.19 -13.61 -1.63
N ASN A 55 -0.52 -13.06 -0.61
CA ASN A 55 -0.04 -11.66 -0.57
C ASN A 55 -1.13 -10.59 -0.60
N MET A 56 -2.39 -10.96 -0.46
CA MET A 56 -3.52 -10.04 -0.38
C MET A 56 -4.54 -10.54 0.65
N ARG A 57 -5.12 -9.62 1.40
CA ARG A 57 -6.07 -9.97 2.46
C ARG A 57 -7.52 -9.90 2.01
N SER A 58 -7.82 -9.07 1.01
CA SER A 58 -9.19 -8.80 0.58
C SER A 58 -9.22 -8.37 -0.88
N LEU A 59 -10.32 -8.69 -1.55
CA LEU A 59 -10.62 -8.24 -2.91
C LEU A 59 -11.92 -7.45 -2.97
N SER A 60 -11.95 -6.44 -3.83
CA SER A 60 -13.10 -5.61 -4.18
C SER A 60 -13.17 -5.37 -5.68
N SER A 61 -14.36 -5.00 -6.19
CA SER A 61 -14.61 -4.73 -7.62
C SER A 61 -14.16 -5.88 -8.54
N ILE A 62 -14.48 -7.11 -8.13
CA ILE A 62 -13.94 -8.33 -8.75
C ILE A 62 -14.61 -8.60 -10.09
N VAL A 63 -13.80 -8.85 -11.11
CA VAL A 63 -14.21 -9.38 -12.41
C VAL A 63 -13.47 -10.69 -12.63
N VAL A 64 -14.23 -11.77 -12.75
CA VAL A 64 -13.70 -13.10 -13.07
C VAL A 64 -13.95 -13.37 -14.54
N MET A 65 -12.93 -13.83 -15.25
CA MET A 65 -12.98 -14.21 -16.65
C MET A 65 -12.50 -15.65 -16.84
N ASN A 66 -12.89 -16.24 -17.97
CA ASN A 66 -12.35 -17.53 -18.38
C ASN A 66 -10.85 -17.44 -18.76
N GLU A 67 -10.19 -18.59 -18.95
CA GLU A 67 -8.78 -18.72 -19.31
C GLU A 67 -8.36 -17.82 -20.49
N THR A 68 -9.23 -17.66 -21.48
CA THR A 68 -8.97 -16.87 -22.69
C THR A 68 -9.27 -15.37 -22.54
N GLY A 69 -9.83 -14.94 -21.40
CA GLY A 69 -10.20 -13.54 -21.15
C GLY A 69 -11.36 -13.01 -22.01
N THR A 70 -12.13 -13.90 -22.64
CA THR A 70 -13.15 -13.55 -23.65
C THR A 70 -14.57 -13.53 -23.06
N ARG A 71 -14.78 -14.18 -21.91
CA ARG A 71 -16.08 -14.26 -21.24
C ARG A 71 -15.93 -13.95 -19.76
N ILE A 72 -16.80 -13.08 -19.26
CA ILE A 72 -16.94 -12.79 -17.84
C ILE A 72 -17.80 -13.89 -17.20
N LEU A 73 -17.33 -14.45 -16.09
CA LEU A 73 -18.05 -15.44 -15.31
C LEU A 73 -19.02 -14.73 -14.37
N THR A 74 -20.23 -15.24 -14.26
CA THR A 74 -21.24 -14.72 -13.34
C THR A 74 -20.92 -15.09 -11.90
N ALA A 75 -21.33 -14.24 -10.96
CA ALA A 75 -21.08 -14.42 -9.52
C ALA A 75 -21.70 -15.69 -8.91
N ALA A 76 -22.60 -16.38 -9.62
CA ALA A 76 -23.13 -17.68 -9.20
C ALA A 76 -22.08 -18.82 -9.29
N ASN A 77 -21.02 -18.65 -10.07
CA ASN A 77 -20.06 -19.71 -10.36
C ASN A 77 -18.86 -19.69 -9.41
N TYR A 78 -18.80 -18.76 -8.46
CA TYR A 78 -17.67 -18.64 -7.55
C TYR A 78 -18.09 -18.01 -6.22
N THR A 79 -17.42 -18.42 -5.15
CA THR A 79 -17.52 -17.79 -3.84
C THR A 79 -16.16 -17.25 -3.43
N PHE A 80 -16.11 -15.95 -3.11
CA PHE A 80 -14.94 -15.33 -2.52
C PHE A 80 -15.12 -15.23 -1.00
N THR A 81 -14.06 -15.54 -0.25
CA THR A 81 -14.00 -15.31 1.19
C THR A 81 -12.70 -14.57 1.50
N ASN A 82 -12.84 -13.32 1.94
CA ASN A 82 -11.71 -12.46 2.31
C ASN A 82 -11.21 -12.79 3.74
N ASN A 83 -9.98 -12.36 4.05
CA ASN A 83 -9.34 -12.49 5.36
C ASN A 83 -9.24 -13.95 5.87
N VAL A 84 -9.01 -14.91 4.96
CA VAL A 84 -8.83 -16.33 5.34
C VAL A 84 -7.35 -16.58 5.63
N ILE A 85 -7.05 -17.28 6.73
CA ILE A 85 -5.69 -17.68 7.06
C ILE A 85 -5.32 -18.91 6.21
N ASN A 86 -4.29 -18.78 5.38
CA ASN A 86 -3.68 -19.88 4.65
C ASN A 86 -2.16 -19.86 4.93
N GLU A 87 -1.61 -20.99 5.38
CA GLU A 87 -0.17 -21.13 5.69
C GLU A 87 0.41 -20.03 6.61
N GLY A 88 -0.41 -19.52 7.54
CA GLY A 88 0.00 -18.51 8.51
C GLY A 88 -0.09 -17.05 8.03
N ALA A 89 -0.53 -16.80 6.80
CA ALA A 89 -0.78 -15.46 6.28
C ALA A 89 -2.26 -15.24 5.90
N LEU A 90 -2.71 -13.98 5.88
CA LEU A 90 -4.03 -13.64 5.35
C LEU A 90 -4.06 -13.83 3.83
N SER A 91 -5.16 -14.33 3.33
CA SER A 91 -5.37 -14.67 1.92
C SER A 91 -6.83 -14.47 1.54
N VAL A 92 -7.09 -14.40 0.24
CA VAL A 92 -8.46 -14.48 -0.28
C VAL A 92 -8.70 -15.90 -0.79
N ARG A 93 -9.70 -16.57 -0.21
CA ARG A 93 -10.15 -17.88 -0.65
C ARG A 93 -11.14 -17.73 -1.79
N VAL A 94 -10.93 -18.49 -2.85
CA VAL A 94 -11.81 -18.61 -4.01
C VAL A 94 -12.29 -20.05 -4.08
N VAL A 95 -13.60 -20.25 -4.08
CA VAL A 95 -14.20 -21.58 -4.25
C VAL A 95 -15.04 -21.55 -5.53
N PRO A 96 -14.61 -22.25 -6.59
CA PRO A 96 -15.44 -22.50 -7.75
C PRO A 96 -16.72 -23.24 -7.39
N SER A 97 -17.89 -22.71 -7.75
CA SER A 97 -19.16 -23.44 -7.67
C SER A 97 -19.48 -23.94 -9.07
N ALA A 98 -19.68 -25.25 -9.20
CA ALA A 98 -19.82 -25.94 -10.47
C ALA A 98 -20.88 -25.30 -11.39
N ASP A 99 -20.44 -24.63 -12.46
CA ASP A 99 -20.93 -24.84 -13.83
C ASP A 99 -20.09 -24.05 -14.86
N ILE A 100 -20.07 -24.57 -16.09
CA ILE A 100 -19.47 -24.03 -17.32
C ILE A 100 -17.97 -24.36 -17.51
N ASN A 101 -17.67 -25.39 -18.31
CA ASN A 101 -16.60 -25.49 -19.34
C ASN A 101 -15.32 -24.62 -19.20
N HIS A 102 -14.71 -24.55 -18.02
CA HIS A 102 -13.49 -23.78 -17.78
C HIS A 102 -12.43 -24.73 -17.21
N THR A 103 -11.77 -25.42 -18.13
CA THR A 103 -11.07 -26.68 -17.85
C THR A 103 -9.70 -26.52 -17.19
N ASN A 104 -9.07 -25.33 -17.24
CA ASN A 104 -7.68 -25.18 -16.78
C ASN A 104 -7.44 -24.00 -15.84
N ALA A 105 -7.99 -22.81 -16.13
CA ALA A 105 -7.71 -21.63 -15.32
C ALA A 105 -8.78 -20.54 -15.41
N TRP A 106 -8.88 -19.73 -14.37
CA TRP A 106 -9.66 -18.50 -14.30
C TRP A 106 -8.75 -17.30 -14.19
N ARG A 107 -9.17 -16.19 -14.77
CA ARG A 107 -8.49 -14.90 -14.65
C ARG A 107 -9.27 -13.99 -13.74
N ILE A 108 -8.63 -13.49 -12.70
CA ILE A 108 -9.24 -12.58 -11.74
C ILE A 108 -8.62 -11.21 -11.91
N SER A 109 -9.48 -10.22 -12.05
CA SER A 109 -9.11 -8.81 -12.08
C SER A 109 -9.95 -8.04 -11.05
N GLY A 110 -9.41 -6.95 -10.53
CA GLY A 110 -10.08 -6.16 -9.49
C GLY A 110 -9.09 -5.35 -8.67
N THR A 111 -9.55 -4.88 -7.52
CA THR A 111 -8.73 -4.15 -6.55
C THR A 111 -8.49 -5.02 -5.33
N ALA A 112 -7.23 -5.17 -4.95
CA ALA A 112 -6.77 -5.96 -3.81
C ALA A 112 -6.27 -5.06 -2.69
N GLN A 113 -6.49 -5.51 -1.46
CA GLN A 113 -5.84 -4.98 -0.27
C GLN A 113 -4.59 -5.83 0.00
N PRO A 114 -3.37 -5.25 -0.04
CA PRO A 114 -2.16 -5.98 0.34
C PRO A 114 -2.18 -6.38 1.82
N LEU A 115 -1.29 -7.29 2.22
CA LEU A 115 -1.19 -7.75 3.62
C LEU A 115 -0.91 -6.61 4.62
N THR A 116 -0.16 -5.61 4.19
CA THR A 116 0.21 -4.42 4.97
C THR A 116 -0.92 -3.40 5.07
N TYR A 117 -2.04 -3.62 4.37
CA TYR A 117 -3.15 -2.68 4.30
C TYR A 117 -3.87 -2.52 5.63
N ILE A 118 -3.97 -1.27 6.08
CA ILE A 118 -4.72 -0.88 7.27
C ILE A 118 -6.21 -0.90 6.93
N ASP A 119 -6.97 -1.80 7.57
CA ASP A 119 -8.43 -1.93 7.32
C ASP A 119 -9.20 -0.68 7.74
N ASP A 120 -8.79 -0.11 8.87
CA ASP A 120 -9.48 1.00 9.51
C ASP A 120 -9.23 2.31 8.74
N SER A 121 -10.32 2.88 8.21
CA SER A 121 -10.29 4.13 7.45
C SER A 121 -9.77 5.33 8.24
N GLY A 122 -10.00 5.36 9.57
CA GLY A 122 -9.48 6.40 10.46
C GLY A 122 -7.98 6.27 10.64
N ALA A 123 -7.49 5.05 10.88
CA ALA A 123 -6.05 4.79 10.97
C ALA A 123 -5.31 5.09 9.65
N ARG A 124 -5.91 4.80 8.49
CA ARG A 124 -5.34 5.23 7.19
C ARG A 124 -5.23 6.74 7.06
N SER A 125 -6.27 7.47 7.48
CA SER A 125 -6.28 8.94 7.46
C SER A 125 -5.18 9.51 8.37
N VAL A 126 -5.04 8.97 9.59
CA VAL A 126 -3.99 9.39 10.53
C VAL A 126 -2.59 9.08 9.99
N ALA A 127 -2.40 7.91 9.37
CA ALA A 127 -1.11 7.54 8.77
C ALA A 127 -0.68 8.55 7.69
N SER A 128 -1.61 8.97 6.82
CA SER A 128 -1.32 10.01 5.83
C SER A 128 -1.01 11.37 6.47
N LEU A 129 -1.65 11.72 7.59
CA LEU A 129 -1.36 12.98 8.31
C LEU A 129 0.03 12.99 8.93
N ILE A 130 0.55 11.83 9.38
CA ILE A 130 1.91 11.72 9.93
C ILE A 130 2.95 12.16 8.90
N ILE A 131 2.79 11.77 7.62
CA ILE A 131 3.66 12.21 6.53
C ILE A 131 3.64 13.73 6.41
N ILE A 132 2.45 14.35 6.43
CA ILE A 132 2.31 15.80 6.29
C ILE A 132 3.01 16.53 7.44
N PHE A 133 2.80 16.10 8.69
CA PHE A 133 3.46 16.70 9.84
C PHE A 133 4.98 16.50 9.82
N PHE A 134 5.47 15.34 9.37
CA PHE A 134 6.90 15.11 9.23
C PHE A 134 7.54 16.02 8.17
N ALA A 135 6.88 16.18 7.01
CA ALA A 135 7.32 17.09 5.96
C ALA A 135 7.38 18.54 6.46
N LEU A 136 6.37 18.98 7.21
CA LEU A 136 6.35 20.30 7.84
C LEU A 136 7.50 20.47 8.86
N ALA A 137 7.77 19.44 9.67
CA ALA A 137 8.86 19.47 10.63
C ALA A 137 10.23 19.65 9.96
N ILE A 138 10.51 18.90 8.88
CA ILE A 138 11.73 19.10 8.07
C ILE A 138 11.78 20.52 7.52
N GLY A 139 10.67 21.03 6.99
CA GLY A 139 10.57 22.39 6.46
C GLY A 139 10.94 23.45 7.51
N VAL A 140 10.41 23.32 8.73
CA VAL A 140 10.74 24.23 9.84
C VAL A 140 12.22 24.13 10.21
N VAL A 141 12.77 22.93 10.31
CA VAL A 141 14.19 22.71 10.63
C VAL A 141 15.11 23.30 9.57
N ALA A 142 14.76 23.16 8.30
CA ALA A 142 15.50 23.76 7.19
C ALA A 142 15.47 25.29 7.20
N LEU A 143 14.44 25.91 7.76
CA LEU A 143 14.30 27.37 7.89
C LEU A 143 15.03 27.96 9.11
N VAL A 144 15.42 27.15 10.11
CA VAL A 144 16.12 27.60 11.32
C VAL A 144 17.36 28.47 11.03
N PRO A 145 18.25 28.13 10.07
CA PRO A 145 19.40 28.98 9.74
C PRO A 145 18.98 30.35 9.20
N VAL A 146 17.96 30.37 8.33
CA VAL A 146 17.43 31.59 7.72
C VAL A 146 16.82 32.49 8.79
N LEU A 147 15.99 31.94 9.67
CA LEU A 147 15.37 32.68 10.78
C LEU A 147 16.42 33.23 11.74
N ARG A 148 17.45 32.44 12.10
CA ARG A 148 18.55 32.94 12.93
C ARG A 148 19.35 34.06 12.25
N SER A 149 19.63 33.94 10.96
CA SER A 149 20.36 34.97 10.21
C SER A 149 19.55 36.27 10.09
N GLY A 150 18.24 36.17 9.85
CA GLY A 150 17.33 37.32 9.79
C GLY A 150 17.20 38.04 11.13
N VAL A 151 17.08 37.29 12.24
CA VAL A 151 17.02 37.87 13.59
C VAL A 151 18.35 38.54 13.98
N MET A 152 19.50 37.96 13.66
CA MET A 152 20.79 38.62 13.92
C MET A 152 20.93 39.93 13.14
N ASN A 153 20.55 39.95 11.86
CA ASN A 153 20.53 41.17 11.05
C ASN A 153 19.56 42.24 11.59
N MET A 154 18.43 41.85 12.18
CA MET A 154 17.45 42.78 12.76
C MET A 154 17.86 43.35 14.12
N VAL A 155 18.63 42.58 14.91
CA VAL A 155 19.10 42.99 16.25
C VAL A 155 20.39 43.83 16.16
N GLY A 156 20.90 44.10 14.97
CA GLY A 156 22.00 45.05 14.75
C GLY A 156 23.36 44.55 15.25
N LYS A 157 23.61 43.24 15.14
CA LYS A 157 24.94 42.63 15.31
C LYS A 157 25.33 41.83 14.08
#